data_AF-A0A2H4V9E9-F1
#
_entry.id   AF-A0A2H4V9E9-F1
#
_cell.length_a   1.000
_cell.length_b   1.000
_cell.length_c   1.000
_cell.angle_alpha   90.00
_cell.angle_beta   90.00
_cell.angle_gamma   90.00
#
_symmetry.space_group_name_H-M   'P 1'
#
loop_
_entity.id
_entity.type
_entity.pdbx_description
1 polymer ?
#
loop_
_entity_poly.entity_id
_entity_poly.type
_entity_poly.pdbx_seq_one_letter_code
_entity_poly.pdbx_strand_id
1 'polypeptide(L)'
;MGFAFGGIIGHYVEKKSLSDREKAARTMNFKEMAARNSNVITIPYNEIINVVMGKKRMLLAPSIKVETTSADYTFTVMDYNKYKQFQQSIPLILGDKVIVE
;
A
#
# COMPACT_ATOMS: atom_id res chain seq x y z
N MET A 1 28.40 -4.12 29.73
CA MET A 1 28.39 -4.24 28.26
C MET A 1 27.03 -4.80 27.85
N GLY A 2 26.12 -3.96 27.36
CA GLY A 2 24.72 -4.33 27.13
C GLY A 2 24.36 -4.39 25.65
N PHE A 3 23.99 -5.59 25.19
CA PHE A 3 22.99 -5.92 24.16
C PHE A 3 22.86 -5.03 22.90
N ALA A 4 23.65 -5.35 21.87
CA ALA A 4 23.48 -4.84 20.49
C ALA A 4 22.90 -5.89 19.52
N PHE A 5 22.14 -6.89 20.01
CA PHE A 5 21.68 -8.03 19.19
C PHE A 5 20.18 -8.04 18.83
N GLY A 6 19.42 -6.99 19.20
CA GLY A 6 17.98 -6.92 18.90
C GLY A 6 17.61 -6.37 17.52
N GLY A 7 18.43 -5.48 16.94
CA GLY A 7 18.06 -4.73 15.73
C GLY A 7 18.17 -5.51 14.42
N ILE A 8 19.14 -6.43 14.30
CA ILE A 8 19.41 -7.12 13.04
C ILE A 8 18.43 -8.29 12.81
N ILE A 9 18.01 -8.97 13.88
CA ILE A 9 17.11 -10.12 13.79
C ILE A 9 15.70 -9.69 13.39
N GLY A 10 15.17 -8.60 13.97
CA GLY A 10 13.85 -8.07 13.64
C GLY A 10 13.73 -7.66 12.16
N HIS A 11 14.74 -6.99 11.64
CA HIS A 11 14.76 -6.52 10.25
C HIS A 11 14.84 -7.67 9.22
N TYR A 12 15.53 -8.77 9.57
CA TYR A 12 15.61 -9.96 8.70
C TYR A 12 14.30 -10.76 8.68
N VAL A 13 13.62 -10.86 9.83
CA VAL A 13 12.30 -11.52 9.94
C VAL A 13 11.22 -10.73 9.21
N GLU A 14 11.21 -9.40 9.31
CA GLU A 14 10.29 -8.54 8.55
C GLU A 14 10.50 -8.69 7.04
N LYS A 15 11.76 -8.67 6.57
CA LYS A 15 12.07 -8.87 5.15
C LYS A 15 11.66 -10.25 4.64
N LYS A 16 11.85 -11.29 5.45
CA LYS A 16 11.45 -12.66 5.08
C LYS A 16 9.92 -12.78 5.02
N SER A 17 9.20 -12.19 5.97
CA SER A 17 7.73 -12.14 5.97
C SER A 17 7.16 -11.36 4.79
N LEU A 18 7.79 -10.24 4.41
CA LEU A 18 7.42 -9.47 3.22
C LEU A 18 7.64 -10.30 1.95
N SER A 19 8.79 -10.98 1.83
CA SER A 19 9.09 -11.78 0.65
C SER A 19 8.17 -13.01 0.51
N ASP A 20 7.81 -13.67 1.61
CA ASP A 20 6.81 -14.74 1.62
C ASP A 20 5.41 -14.22 1.25
N ARG A 21 5.03 -13.02 1.73
CA ARG A 21 3.77 -12.36 1.32
C ARG A 21 3.78 -11.95 -0.15
N GLU A 22 4.89 -11.45 -0.67
CA GLU A 22 5.03 -11.14 -2.10
C GLU A 22 4.95 -12.42 -2.94
N LYS A 23 5.57 -13.51 -2.49
CA LYS A 23 5.52 -14.81 -3.18
C LYS A 23 4.11 -15.38 -3.18
N ALA A 24 3.38 -15.28 -2.07
CA ALA A 24 1.97 -15.66 -1.97
C ALA A 24 1.06 -14.77 -2.81
N ALA A 25 1.33 -13.46 -2.86
CA ALA A 25 0.62 -12.51 -3.69
C ALA A 25 0.78 -12.85 -5.19
N ARG A 26 1.98 -13.27 -5.63
CA ARG A 26 2.22 -13.66 -7.03
C ARG A 26 1.48 -14.93 -7.46
N THR A 27 1.21 -15.85 -6.53
CA THR A 27 0.43 -17.07 -6.80
C THR A 27 -1.06 -16.92 -6.49
N MET A 28 -1.49 -15.79 -5.92
CA MET A 28 -2.89 -15.55 -5.55
C MET A 28 -3.71 -15.12 -6.77
N ASN A 29 -4.80 -15.82 -7.03
CA ASN A 29 -5.79 -15.39 -8.02
C ASN A 29 -6.68 -14.29 -7.42
N PHE A 30 -6.23 -13.04 -7.49
CA PHE A 30 -6.94 -11.88 -6.94
C PHE A 30 -8.36 -11.72 -7.49
N LYS A 31 -8.62 -12.14 -8.73
CA LYS A 31 -9.96 -12.13 -9.32
C LYS A 31 -10.90 -13.08 -8.59
N GLU A 32 -10.43 -14.28 -8.26
CA GLU A 32 -11.22 -15.28 -7.53
C GLU A 32 -11.43 -14.88 -6.07
N MET A 33 -10.44 -14.21 -5.45
CA MET A 33 -10.57 -13.67 -4.10
C MET A 33 -11.58 -12.51 -4.04
N ALA A 34 -11.54 -11.58 -5.00
CA ALA A 34 -12.50 -10.48 -5.08
C ALA A 34 -13.92 -10.97 -5.39
N ALA A 35 -14.06 -12.04 -6.20
CA ALA A 35 -15.38 -12.64 -6.48
C ALA A 35 -16.02 -13.27 -5.24
N ARG A 36 -15.21 -13.74 -4.27
CA ARG A 36 -15.68 -14.37 -3.03
C ARG A 36 -15.80 -13.40 -1.85
N ASN A 37 -15.23 -12.19 -1.94
CA ASN A 37 -15.23 -11.23 -0.86
C ASN A 37 -15.60 -9.83 -1.36
N SER A 38 -16.81 -9.40 -1.02
CA SER A 38 -17.36 -8.09 -1.39
C SER A 38 -16.56 -6.90 -0.84
N ASN A 39 -15.67 -7.11 0.14
CA ASN A 39 -14.81 -6.06 0.70
C ASN A 39 -13.50 -5.87 -0.05
N VAL A 40 -13.25 -6.64 -1.11
CA VAL A 40 -12.03 -6.54 -1.92
C VAL A 40 -12.38 -5.94 -3.27
N ILE A 41 -11.83 -4.75 -3.53
CA ILE A 41 -12.00 -4.06 -4.80
C ILE A 41 -10.72 -4.26 -5.62
N THR A 42 -10.87 -4.86 -6.80
CA THR A 42 -9.75 -4.99 -7.75
C THR A 42 -9.85 -3.86 -8.77
N ILE A 43 -8.83 -3.00 -8.83
CA ILE A 43 -8.76 -1.90 -9.78
C ILE A 43 -7.71 -2.25 -10.84
N PRO A 44 -8.11 -2.41 -12.12
CA PRO A 44 -7.19 -2.62 -13.22
C PRO A 44 -6.26 -1.42 -13.43
N TYR A 45 -4.98 -1.69 -13.69
CA TYR A 45 -3.96 -0.63 -13.82
C TYR A 45 -4.24 0.36 -14.95
N ASN A 46 -4.88 -0.10 -16.02
CA ASN A 46 -5.28 0.72 -17.16
C ASN A 46 -6.46 1.64 -16.85
N GLU A 47 -7.28 1.32 -15.84
CA GLU A 47 -8.38 2.18 -15.39
C GLU A 47 -7.92 3.26 -14.42
N ILE A 48 -6.73 3.13 -13.82
CA ILE A 48 -6.16 4.14 -12.91
C ILE A 48 -5.71 5.33 -13.75
N ILE A 49 -6.34 6.49 -13.51
CA ILE A 49 -5.97 7.78 -14.10
C ILE A 49 -4.91 8.41 -13.22
N ASN A 50 -5.26 8.69 -11.96
CA ASN A 50 -4.37 9.33 -10.98
C ASN A 50 -4.50 8.70 -9.61
N VAL A 51 -3.43 8.78 -8.82
CA VAL A 51 -3.45 8.47 -7.40
C VAL A 51 -2.90 9.66 -6.62
N VAL A 52 -3.76 10.29 -5.82
CA VAL A 52 -3.40 11.44 -4.99
C VAL A 52 -3.15 10.98 -3.57
N MET A 53 -1.92 11.15 -3.11
CA MET A 53 -1.49 10.83 -1.75
C MET A 53 -1.48 12.10 -0.91
N GLY A 54 -2.53 12.28 -0.09
CA GLY A 54 -2.74 13.49 0.68
C GLY A 54 -1.76 13.66 1.84
N LYS A 55 -1.35 14.91 2.10
CA LYS A 55 -0.41 15.22 3.18
C LYS A 55 -0.99 14.92 4.56
N LYS A 56 -0.17 14.40 5.48
CA LYS A 56 -0.51 14.37 6.91
C LYS A 56 -0.67 15.79 7.44
N ARG A 57 -1.86 16.12 7.96
CA ARG A 57 -2.09 17.34 8.73
C ARG A 57 -2.15 17.01 10.22
N MET A 58 -1.89 18.00 11.08
CA MET A 58 -1.68 17.81 12.52
C MET A 58 -2.86 17.11 13.24
N LEU A 59 -4.07 17.21 12.70
CA LEU A 59 -5.29 16.63 13.27
C LEU A 59 -6.04 15.67 12.34
N LEU A 60 -5.53 15.43 11.12
CA LEU A 60 -6.22 14.63 10.12
C LEU A 60 -5.33 13.49 9.64
N ALA A 61 -5.88 12.28 9.70
CA ALA A 61 -5.22 11.11 9.14
C ALA A 61 -5.04 11.31 7.62
N PRO A 62 -3.87 10.94 7.08
CA PRO A 62 -3.63 11.05 5.64
C PRO A 62 -4.56 10.12 4.87
N SER A 63 -4.94 10.54 3.66
CA SER A 63 -5.80 9.79 2.76
C SER A 63 -5.12 9.57 1.42
N ILE A 64 -5.48 8.48 0.76
CA ILE A 64 -5.07 8.19 -0.61
C ILE A 64 -6.35 8.15 -1.44
N LYS A 65 -6.39 8.97 -2.49
CA LYS A 65 -7.46 8.98 -3.48
C LYS A 65 -6.97 8.27 -4.74
N VAL A 66 -7.74 7.33 -5.26
CA VAL A 66 -7.50 6.64 -6.53
C VAL A 66 -8.62 7.04 -7.47
N GLU A 67 -8.26 7.80 -8.49
CA GLU A 67 -9.16 8.26 -9.53
C GLU A 67 -9.11 7.25 -10.68
N THR A 68 -10.27 6.72 -11.04
CA THR A 68 -10.40 5.76 -12.14
C THR A 68 -11.34 6.31 -13.21
N THR A 69 -11.37 5.67 -14.37
CA THR A 69 -12.29 6.00 -15.47
C THR A 69 -13.77 5.88 -15.09
N SER A 70 -14.08 5.08 -14.07
CA SER A 70 -15.45 4.70 -13.72
C SER A 70 -15.90 5.25 -12.35
N ALA A 71 -14.98 5.35 -11.40
CA ALA A 71 -15.28 5.80 -10.03
C ALA A 71 -14.04 6.33 -9.29
N ASP A 72 -14.29 7.17 -8.28
CA ASP A 72 -13.26 7.64 -7.36
C ASP A 72 -13.29 6.86 -6.05
N TYR A 73 -12.14 6.39 -5.61
CA TYR A 73 -11.98 5.70 -4.33
C TYR A 73 -11.12 6.53 -3.39
N THR A 74 -11.54 6.71 -2.15
CA THR A 74 -10.74 7.39 -1.12
C THR A 74 -10.60 6.48 0.09
N PHE A 75 -9.37 6.32 0.58
CA PHE A 75 -9.10 5.54 1.78
C PHE A 75 -8.20 6.31 2.73
N THR A 76 -8.61 6.36 3.99
CA THR A 76 -7.88 7.00 5.08
C THR A 76 -6.97 6.00 5.77
N VAL A 77 -5.69 6.35 5.93
CA VAL A 77 -4.70 5.49 6.57
C VAL A 77 -4.44 5.99 7.98
N MET A 78 -5.01 5.30 8.98
CA MET A 78 -4.82 5.67 10.38
C MET A 78 -3.40 5.38 10.89
N ASP A 79 -2.74 4.36 10.34
CA ASP A 79 -1.38 3.98 10.70
C ASP A 79 -0.36 4.77 9.88
N TYR A 80 0.32 5.70 10.52
CA TYR A 80 1.29 6.58 9.87
C TYR A 80 2.52 5.83 9.32
N ASN A 81 2.95 4.74 9.97
CA ASN A 81 4.09 3.97 9.48
C ASN A 81 3.73 3.23 8.18
N LYS A 82 2.51 2.68 8.11
CA LYS A 82 1.98 2.12 6.85
C LYS A 82 1.83 3.19 5.78
N TYR A 83 1.35 4.37 6.13
CA TYR A 83 1.23 5.48 5.18
C TYR A 83 2.59 5.85 4.56
N LYS A 84 3.65 5.94 5.37
CA LYS A 84 5.02 6.18 4.87
C LYS A 84 5.48 5.08 3.91
N GLN A 85 5.21 3.81 4.23
CA GLN A 85 5.55 2.71 3.33
C GLN A 85 4.80 2.84 2.00
N PHE A 86 3.52 3.21 2.03
CA PHE A 86 2.75 3.45 0.80
C PHE A 86 3.30 4.62 -0.01
N GLN A 87 3.70 5.72 0.62
CA GLN A 87 4.32 6.84 -0.09
C GLN A 87 5.65 6.45 -0.78
N GLN A 88 6.32 5.39 -0.32
CA GLN A 88 7.51 4.86 -0.98
C GLN A 88 7.13 3.83 -2.07
N SER A 89 6.23 2.90 -1.78
CA SER A 89 5.93 1.78 -2.67
C SER A 89 4.99 2.13 -3.82
N ILE A 90 3.96 2.97 -3.59
CA ILE A 90 2.95 3.27 -4.61
C ILE A 90 3.55 4.03 -5.81
N PRO A 91 4.37 5.09 -5.63
CA PRO A 91 5.06 5.74 -6.75
C PRO A 91 5.98 4.80 -7.54
N LEU A 92 6.60 3.82 -6.89
CA LEU A 92 7.45 2.83 -7.57
C LEU A 92 6.66 1.89 -8.49
N ILE A 93 5.37 1.68 -8.20
CA ILE A 93 4.50 0.80 -8.98
C ILE A 93 3.73 1.58 -10.04
N LEU A 94 3.19 2.75 -9.67
CA LEU A 94 2.26 3.54 -10.48
C LEU A 94 2.94 4.65 -11.30
N GLY A 95 4.19 4.98 -10.97
CA GLY A 95 5.00 5.95 -11.70
C GLY A 95 4.41 7.36 -11.69
N ASP A 96 4.34 7.95 -12.88
CA ASP A 96 3.86 9.31 -13.17
C ASP A 96 2.39 9.55 -12.81
N LYS A 97 1.61 8.49 -12.60
CA LYS A 97 0.20 8.61 -12.18
C LYS A 97 0.03 9.02 -10.72
N VAL A 98 1.11 9.10 -9.93
CA VAL A 98 1.04 9.42 -8.50
C VAL A 98 1.38 10.87 -8.24
N ILE A 99 0.48 11.57 -7.55
CA ILE A 99 0.65 12.93 -7.08
C ILE A 99 0.80 12.87 -5.56
N VAL A 100 1.94 13.31 -5.04
CA VAL A 100 2.21 13.37 -3.59
C VAL A 100 2.13 14.82 -3.14
N GLU A 101 1.22 15.11 -2.19
CA GLU A 101 1.00 16.46 -1.62
C GLU A 101 1.81 16.74 -0.33
#